data_AF-A0A1T4KDK9-F1
#
_entry.id   AF-A0A1T4KDK9-F1
#
_cell.length_a   1.000
_cell.length_b   1.000
_cell.length_c   1.000
_cell.angle_alpha   90.00
_cell.angle_beta   90.00
_cell.angle_gamma   90.00
#
_symmetry.space_group_name_H-M   'P 1'
#
loop_
_entity.id
_entity.type
_entity.pdbx_description
1 polymer ?
#
loop_
_entity_poly.entity_id
_entity_poly.type
_entity_poly.pdbx_seq_one_letter_code
_entity_poly.pdbx_strand_id
1 'polypeptide(L)'
;MPSWNIHTAHVEYVLGLGKPSHLGILDPNAFLFGNLAPDVYVGYMVSPISKVLSYNFTHLADADFIPLPDYRLFWKRYCQSDYEAEGRVSDVCLGAFCHLIADCVYNDHTNEFIRRAGIETGERTRIRKQGDFDLFGKTLDISLKPAVTSELLVQCSTFSQYSIEKEDVGRAVEAASRIVDANIEGHIGWEPGYDMLTPAFFLQTFDEVNALVLSYLMKYANGEMLT
;
A
#
# COMPACT_ATOMS: atom_id res chain seq x y z
N MET A 1 0.89 -2.86 10.46
CA MET A 1 0.61 -2.54 9.05
C MET A 1 0.80 -3.81 8.26
N PRO A 2 -0.02 -4.05 7.23
CA PRO A 2 0.25 -5.03 6.18
C PRO A 2 1.71 -4.96 5.70
N SER A 3 2.25 -6.09 5.27
CA SER A 3 3.61 -6.15 4.72
C SER A 3 3.63 -5.67 3.27
N TRP A 4 4.81 -5.31 2.75
CA TRP A 4 4.99 -4.98 1.34
C TRP A 4 4.57 -6.11 0.39
N ASN A 5 4.53 -7.38 0.85
CA ASN A 5 3.99 -8.48 0.05
C ASN A 5 2.48 -8.31 -0.19
N ILE A 6 1.73 -7.97 0.87
CA ILE A 6 0.28 -7.76 0.78
C ILE A 6 -0.02 -6.56 -0.11
N HIS A 7 0.70 -5.46 0.09
CA HIS A 7 0.57 -4.27 -0.75
C HIS A 7 0.87 -4.58 -2.22
N THR A 8 1.97 -5.30 -2.51
CA THR A 8 2.32 -5.71 -3.88
C THR A 8 1.23 -6.59 -4.48
N ALA A 9 0.69 -7.55 -3.72
CA ALA A 9 -0.38 -8.44 -4.19
C ALA A 9 -1.66 -7.71 -4.58
N HIS A 10 -2.06 -6.66 -3.85
CA HIS A 10 -3.19 -5.83 -4.23
C HIS A 10 -2.96 -5.12 -5.57
N VAL A 11 -1.76 -4.59 -5.79
CA VAL A 11 -1.41 -3.97 -7.08
C VAL A 11 -1.40 -5.01 -8.20
N GLU A 12 -0.81 -6.18 -7.99
CA GLU A 12 -0.81 -7.26 -8.98
C GLU A 12 -2.22 -7.72 -9.34
N TYR A 13 -3.09 -7.85 -8.35
CA TYR A 13 -4.50 -8.14 -8.56
C TYR A 13 -5.15 -7.09 -9.48
N VAL A 14 -4.99 -5.80 -9.15
CA VAL A 14 -5.55 -4.69 -9.94
C VAL A 14 -5.01 -4.69 -11.39
N LEU A 15 -3.69 -4.86 -11.56
CA LEU A 15 -3.06 -4.87 -12.88
C LEU A 15 -3.37 -6.13 -13.69
N GLY A 16 -3.70 -7.25 -13.03
CA GLY A 16 -4.03 -8.52 -13.65
C GLY A 16 -5.46 -8.61 -14.20
N LEU A 17 -6.38 -7.73 -13.80
CA LEU A 17 -7.80 -7.78 -14.21
C LEU A 17 -8.07 -7.31 -15.64
N GLY A 18 -7.09 -6.70 -16.31
CA GLY A 18 -7.26 -6.24 -17.69
C GLY A 18 -6.26 -5.16 -18.07
N LYS A 19 -6.70 -4.22 -18.93
CA LYS A 19 -5.86 -3.09 -19.33
C LYS A 19 -5.81 -2.05 -18.21
N PRO A 20 -4.64 -1.71 -17.65
CA PRO A 20 -4.54 -0.72 -16.56
C PRO A 20 -5.13 0.65 -16.92
N SER A 21 -5.11 1.03 -18.20
CA SER A 21 -5.69 2.28 -18.68
C SER A 21 -7.20 2.39 -18.50
N HIS A 22 -7.93 1.26 -18.41
CA HIS A 22 -9.36 1.28 -18.07
C HIS A 22 -9.63 1.67 -16.60
N LEU A 23 -8.58 1.66 -15.77
CA LEU A 23 -8.60 2.08 -14.37
C LEU A 23 -7.92 3.45 -14.18
N GLY A 24 -7.63 4.16 -15.29
CA GLY A 24 -6.95 5.46 -15.27
C GLY A 24 -5.43 5.38 -15.05
N ILE A 25 -4.87 4.17 -14.99
CA ILE A 25 -3.43 3.91 -14.78
C ILE A 25 -2.71 3.94 -16.13
N LEU A 26 -1.74 4.85 -16.28
CA LEU A 26 -0.96 4.99 -17.53
C LEU A 26 0.43 4.39 -17.43
N ASP A 27 1.07 4.52 -16.27
CA ASP A 27 2.35 3.90 -15.96
C ASP A 27 2.18 2.85 -14.82
N PRO A 28 2.03 1.56 -15.15
CA PRO A 28 1.92 0.50 -14.16
C PRO A 28 3.13 0.39 -13.22
N ASN A 29 4.33 0.76 -13.69
CA ASN A 29 5.54 0.74 -12.87
C ASN A 29 5.50 1.85 -11.80
N ALA A 30 5.05 3.05 -12.19
CA ALA A 30 4.83 4.14 -11.26
C ALA A 30 3.69 3.87 -10.26
N PHE A 31 2.61 3.23 -10.72
CA PHE A 31 1.52 2.78 -9.84
C PHE A 31 2.00 1.76 -8.79
N LEU A 32 2.77 0.75 -9.23
CA LEU A 32 3.36 -0.23 -8.33
C LEU A 32 4.30 0.41 -7.30
N PHE A 33 5.20 1.29 -7.74
CA PHE A 33 6.07 2.01 -6.82
C PHE A 33 5.29 2.91 -5.86
N GLY A 34 4.29 3.63 -6.36
CA GLY A 34 3.46 4.55 -5.58
C GLY A 34 2.82 3.86 -4.38
N ASN A 35 2.41 2.60 -4.53
CA ASN A 35 1.85 1.79 -3.45
C ASN A 35 2.85 1.40 -2.36
N LEU A 36 4.14 1.72 -2.53
CA LEU A 36 5.17 1.58 -1.49
C LEU A 36 5.60 2.94 -0.93
N ALA A 37 5.27 4.04 -1.63
CA ALA A 37 5.73 5.38 -1.33
C ALA A 37 5.42 5.85 0.11
N PRO A 38 4.23 5.58 0.71
CA PRO A 38 3.93 6.00 2.08
C PRO A 38 4.91 5.46 3.14
N ASP A 39 5.53 4.31 2.87
CA ASP A 39 6.47 3.64 3.79
C ASP A 39 7.94 4.00 3.55
N VAL A 40 8.30 4.54 2.38
CA VAL A 40 9.70 4.79 2.00
C VAL A 40 10.41 5.65 3.05
N TYR A 41 9.81 6.78 3.45
CA TYR A 41 10.41 7.71 4.41
C TYR A 41 10.04 7.47 5.86
N VAL A 42 9.23 6.45 6.15
CA VAL A 42 9.09 5.96 7.53
C VAL A 42 10.40 5.27 7.95
N GLY A 43 11.12 4.66 7.01
CA GLY A 43 12.49 4.17 7.20
C GLY A 43 12.65 2.78 7.80
N TYR A 44 11.56 2.02 7.94
CA TYR A 44 11.62 0.62 8.35
C TYR A 44 12.03 -0.31 7.21
N MET A 45 11.50 -0.06 6.01
CA MET A 45 11.67 -0.95 4.85
C MET A 45 12.86 -0.57 3.97
N VAL A 46 13.19 0.72 3.94
CA VAL A 46 14.26 1.28 3.12
C VAL A 46 15.31 1.88 4.04
N SER A 47 16.56 1.43 3.89
CA SER A 47 17.69 1.96 4.64
C SER A 47 18.99 1.80 3.83
N PRO A 48 19.85 2.82 3.77
CA PRO A 48 19.66 4.17 4.34
C PRO A 48 18.61 5.00 3.56
N ILE A 49 18.07 6.06 4.18
CA ILE A 49 17.19 7.05 3.52
C ILE A 49 17.70 8.47 3.74
N SER A 50 17.51 9.35 2.75
CA SER A 50 18.02 10.73 2.81
C SER A 50 17.28 11.62 3.82
N LYS A 51 16.02 11.33 4.11
CA LYS A 51 15.17 12.05 5.07
C LYS A 51 14.20 11.10 5.75
N VAL A 52 13.78 11.42 6.96
CA VAL A 52 12.79 10.66 7.74
C VAL A 52 11.53 11.50 7.88
N LEU A 53 10.38 10.91 7.58
CA LEU A 53 9.06 11.51 7.76
C LEU A 53 8.27 10.68 8.78
N SER A 54 7.49 11.34 9.63
CA SER A 54 6.65 10.64 10.61
C SER A 54 5.56 9.83 9.91
N TYR A 55 5.24 8.64 10.43
CA TYR A 55 4.15 7.81 9.95
C TYR A 55 2.82 8.60 9.81
N ASN A 56 2.46 9.38 10.83
CA ASN A 56 1.24 10.21 10.82
C ASN A 56 1.18 11.18 9.63
N PHE A 57 2.33 11.67 9.17
CA PHE A 57 2.41 12.56 8.02
C PHE A 57 2.23 11.80 6.71
N THR A 58 2.94 10.68 6.52
CA THR A 58 2.88 9.92 5.26
C THR A 58 1.55 9.18 5.09
N HIS A 59 0.91 8.79 6.20
CA HIS A 59 -0.34 8.02 6.20
C HIS A 59 -1.59 8.84 6.52
N LEU A 60 -1.45 10.12 6.86
CA LEU A 60 -2.56 10.97 7.33
C LEU A 60 -3.35 10.30 8.47
N ALA A 61 -2.63 9.80 9.47
CA ALA A 61 -3.22 9.01 10.55
C ALA A 61 -2.99 9.66 11.92
N ASP A 62 -3.95 9.49 12.82
CA ASP A 62 -3.81 9.85 14.22
C ASP A 62 -2.89 8.87 14.96
N ALA A 63 -2.35 9.30 16.11
CA ALA A 63 -1.35 8.57 16.90
C ALA A 63 -1.92 7.41 17.74
N ASP A 64 -2.90 6.67 17.23
CA ASP A 64 -3.51 5.54 17.90
C ASP A 64 -2.61 4.29 17.90
N PHE A 65 -2.89 3.33 18.79
CA PHE A 65 -2.11 2.09 18.93
C PHE A 65 -2.04 1.29 17.62
N ILE A 66 -3.16 1.18 16.90
CA ILE A 66 -3.20 0.78 15.51
C ILE A 66 -3.80 1.96 14.75
N PRO A 67 -2.98 2.77 14.07
CA PRO A 67 -3.42 3.99 13.44
C PRO A 67 -4.36 3.71 12.26
N LEU A 68 -5.29 4.61 11.98
CA LEU A 68 -6.19 4.52 10.83
C LEU A 68 -5.77 5.56 9.78
N PRO A 69 -5.06 5.16 8.71
CA PRO A 69 -4.76 6.06 7.60
C PRO A 69 -6.03 6.62 6.96
N ASP A 70 -6.03 7.92 6.67
CA ASP A 70 -7.15 8.59 6.04
C ASP A 70 -6.97 8.69 4.51
N TYR A 71 -7.28 7.58 3.82
CA TYR A 71 -7.22 7.51 2.36
C TYR A 71 -8.19 8.50 1.68
N ARG A 72 -9.30 8.88 2.33
CA ARG A 72 -10.28 9.83 1.79
C ARG A 72 -9.74 11.25 1.82
N LEU A 73 -9.09 11.62 2.93
CA LEU A 73 -8.39 12.89 3.04
C LEU A 73 -7.21 12.95 2.09
N PHE A 74 -6.48 11.86 1.91
CA PHE A 74 -5.42 11.76 0.92
C PHE A 74 -5.94 12.04 -0.49
N TRP A 75 -7.03 11.37 -0.88
CA TRP A 75 -7.69 11.61 -2.17
C TRP A 75 -8.03 13.08 -2.35
N LYS A 76 -8.72 13.68 -1.37
CA LYS A 76 -9.16 15.07 -1.43
C LYS A 76 -7.98 16.06 -1.51
N ARG A 77 -6.89 15.81 -0.79
CA ARG A 77 -5.77 16.76 -0.68
C ARG A 77 -4.76 16.63 -1.81
N TYR A 78 -4.59 15.45 -2.37
CA TYR A 78 -3.49 15.16 -3.30
C TYR A 78 -4.01 14.66 -4.64
N CYS A 79 -4.82 13.59 -4.67
CA CYS A 79 -5.35 13.08 -5.94
C CYS A 79 -6.26 14.11 -6.64
N GLN A 80 -7.22 14.67 -5.93
CA GLN A 80 -8.12 15.66 -6.50
C GLN A 80 -7.38 16.92 -6.94
N SER A 81 -6.40 17.38 -6.16
CA SER A 81 -5.58 18.54 -6.51
C SER A 81 -4.69 18.29 -7.74
N ASP A 82 -4.10 17.10 -7.87
CA ASP A 82 -3.40 16.70 -9.10
C ASP A 82 -4.32 16.76 -10.31
N TYR A 83 -5.52 16.20 -10.18
CA TYR A 83 -6.49 16.20 -11.26
C TYR A 83 -6.90 17.61 -11.67
N GLU A 84 -7.19 18.49 -10.70
CA GLU A 84 -7.57 19.88 -10.96
C GLU A 84 -6.46 20.67 -11.66
N ALA A 85 -5.19 20.37 -11.35
CA ALA A 85 -4.03 21.06 -11.94
C ALA A 85 -3.66 20.52 -13.33
N GLU A 86 -3.62 19.19 -13.50
CA GLU A 86 -3.02 18.53 -14.66
C GLU A 86 -4.04 17.76 -15.52
N GLY A 87 -5.31 17.75 -15.15
CA GLY A 87 -6.36 16.96 -15.79
C GLY A 87 -6.24 15.45 -15.53
N ARG A 88 -5.32 15.04 -14.64
CA ARG A 88 -5.15 13.65 -14.20
C ARG A 88 -4.43 13.55 -12.85
N VAL A 89 -4.65 12.43 -12.17
CA VAL A 89 -3.85 12.00 -11.02
C VAL A 89 -2.60 11.29 -11.52
N SER A 90 -1.44 11.56 -10.91
CA SER A 90 -0.21 10.81 -11.19
C SER A 90 -0.33 9.34 -10.77
N ASP A 91 0.33 8.42 -11.47
CA ASP A 91 0.25 6.99 -11.15
C ASP A 91 0.92 6.67 -9.81
N VAL A 92 1.97 7.42 -9.41
CA VAL A 92 2.52 7.36 -8.04
C VAL A 92 1.47 7.73 -6.99
N CYS A 93 0.68 8.78 -7.22
CA CYS A 93 -0.37 9.19 -6.28
C CYS A 93 -1.52 8.18 -6.24
N LEU A 94 -1.92 7.59 -7.37
CA LEU A 94 -2.90 6.49 -7.40
C LEU A 94 -2.39 5.25 -6.66
N GLY A 95 -1.10 4.92 -6.78
CA GLY A 95 -0.47 3.85 -6.02
C GLY A 95 -0.50 4.13 -4.52
N ALA A 96 -0.09 5.32 -4.09
CA ALA A 96 -0.11 5.71 -2.68
C ALA A 96 -1.54 5.69 -2.10
N PHE A 97 -2.53 6.07 -2.89
CA PHE A 97 -3.93 5.94 -2.51
C PHE A 97 -4.36 4.48 -2.30
N CYS A 98 -3.93 3.55 -3.16
CA CYS A 98 -4.15 2.11 -2.99
C CYS A 98 -3.56 1.59 -1.66
N HIS A 99 -2.33 2.01 -1.35
CA HIS A 99 -1.67 1.69 -0.08
C HIS A 99 -2.50 2.11 1.12
N LEU A 100 -2.98 3.36 1.13
CA LEU A 100 -3.75 3.89 2.26
C LEU A 100 -5.11 3.22 2.40
N ILE A 101 -5.75 2.79 1.31
CA ILE A 101 -6.96 1.96 1.39
C ILE A 101 -6.64 0.65 2.10
N ALA A 102 -5.59 -0.06 1.64
CA ALA A 102 -5.20 -1.34 2.21
C ALA A 102 -4.91 -1.20 3.71
N ASP A 103 -4.06 -0.26 4.09
CA ASP A 103 -3.74 0.00 5.48
C ASP A 103 -4.97 0.34 6.33
N CYS A 104 -5.84 1.23 5.84
CA CYS A 104 -7.03 1.66 6.56
C CYS A 104 -7.95 0.47 6.85
N VAL A 105 -8.24 -0.33 5.83
CA VAL A 105 -9.18 -1.45 5.93
C VAL A 105 -8.60 -2.56 6.80
N TYR A 106 -7.34 -2.95 6.60
CA TYR A 106 -6.69 -3.95 7.46
C TYR A 106 -6.60 -3.52 8.91
N ASN A 107 -6.29 -2.24 9.17
CA ASN A 107 -6.20 -1.74 10.53
C ASN A 107 -7.56 -1.60 11.20
N ASP A 108 -8.60 -1.16 10.48
CA ASP A 108 -9.96 -1.09 10.99
C ASP A 108 -10.48 -2.48 11.39
N HIS A 109 -10.34 -3.46 10.49
CA HIS A 109 -10.72 -4.84 10.79
C HIS A 109 -9.89 -5.43 11.93
N THR A 110 -8.60 -5.10 12.03
CA THR A 110 -7.78 -5.57 13.15
C THR A 110 -8.25 -4.95 14.47
N ASN A 111 -8.56 -3.65 14.48
CA ASN A 111 -9.09 -2.95 15.65
C ASN A 111 -10.43 -3.53 16.09
N GLU A 112 -11.31 -3.83 15.14
CA GLU A 112 -12.56 -4.52 15.40
C GLU A 112 -12.33 -5.94 15.97
N PHE A 113 -11.42 -6.71 15.37
CA PHE A 113 -11.09 -8.05 15.86
C PHE A 113 -10.59 -8.02 17.31
N ILE A 114 -9.64 -7.14 17.62
CA ILE A 114 -9.09 -6.95 18.97
C ILE A 114 -10.20 -6.62 19.97
N ARG A 115 -11.08 -5.67 19.62
CA ARG A 115 -12.21 -5.24 20.45
C ARG A 115 -13.21 -6.37 20.70
N ARG A 116 -13.56 -7.14 19.67
CA ARG A 116 -14.51 -8.28 19.78
C ARG A 116 -13.93 -9.44 20.57
N ALA A 117 -12.63 -9.70 20.42
CA ALA A 117 -11.94 -10.79 21.12
C ALA A 117 -11.50 -10.41 22.54
N GLY A 118 -11.65 -9.15 22.97
CA GLY A 118 -11.20 -8.67 24.27
C GLY A 118 -9.68 -8.76 24.44
N ILE A 119 -8.92 -8.61 23.34
CA ILE A 119 -7.45 -8.68 23.36
C ILE A 119 -6.89 -7.36 23.91
N GLU A 120 -5.98 -7.45 24.87
CA GLU A 120 -5.30 -6.28 25.42
C GLU A 120 -4.37 -5.64 24.36
N THR A 121 -4.44 -4.32 24.20
CA THR A 121 -3.54 -3.58 23.31
C THR A 121 -2.16 -3.45 23.95
N GLY A 122 -1.10 -3.58 23.15
CA GLY A 122 0.27 -3.43 23.63
C GLY A 122 1.28 -4.16 22.75
N GLU A 123 2.54 -4.14 23.17
CA GLU A 123 3.66 -4.63 22.36
C GLU A 123 3.51 -6.10 21.95
N ARG A 124 3.03 -6.96 22.85
CA ARG A 124 2.76 -8.36 22.54
C ARG A 124 1.74 -8.49 21.39
N THR A 125 0.63 -7.77 21.47
CA THR A 125 -0.40 -7.76 20.43
C THR A 125 0.14 -7.22 19.11
N ARG A 126 0.99 -6.18 19.15
CA ARG A 126 1.68 -5.64 17.97
C ARG A 126 2.56 -6.69 17.30
N ILE A 127 3.36 -7.44 18.06
CA ILE A 127 4.26 -8.48 17.54
C ILE A 127 3.46 -9.60 16.87
N ARG A 128 2.42 -10.11 17.53
CA ARG A 128 1.56 -11.18 16.98
C ARG A 128 0.89 -10.74 15.69
N LYS A 129 0.33 -9.52 15.68
CA LYS A 129 -0.25 -8.89 14.49
C LYS A 129 0.75 -8.83 13.33
N GLN A 130 1.94 -8.29 13.56
CA GLN A 130 2.94 -8.17 12.50
C GLN A 130 3.45 -9.53 12.02
N GLY A 131 3.56 -10.52 12.91
CA GLY A 131 3.86 -11.90 12.54
C GLY A 131 2.81 -12.51 11.62
N ASP A 132 1.52 -12.31 11.93
CA ASP A 132 0.44 -12.83 11.09
C ASP A 132 0.38 -12.15 9.72
N PHE A 133 0.60 -10.83 9.64
CA PHE A 133 0.69 -10.12 8.36
C PHE A 133 1.90 -10.54 7.51
N ASP A 134 3.06 -10.76 8.13
CA ASP A 134 4.23 -11.30 7.42
C ASP A 134 3.96 -12.72 6.90
N LEU A 135 3.33 -13.56 7.73
CA LEU A 135 3.00 -14.93 7.38
C LEU A 135 1.96 -15.01 6.25
N PHE A 136 0.90 -14.20 6.31
CA PHE A 136 -0.08 -14.09 5.22
C PHE A 136 0.57 -13.54 3.95
N GLY A 137 1.41 -12.51 4.06
CA GLY A 137 2.14 -11.96 2.93
C GLY A 137 2.97 -13.02 2.18
N LYS A 138 3.53 -14.01 2.89
CA LYS A 138 4.29 -15.14 2.32
C LYS A 138 3.45 -16.17 1.56
N THR A 139 2.13 -16.17 1.75
CA THR A 139 1.22 -17.05 1.00
C THR A 139 0.80 -16.46 -0.35
N LEU A 140 1.13 -15.19 -0.62
CA LEU A 140 0.72 -14.50 -1.83
C LEU A 140 1.73 -14.76 -2.96
N ASP A 141 1.23 -15.09 -4.14
CA ASP A 141 2.03 -15.32 -5.34
C ASP A 141 2.29 -13.99 -6.05
N ILE A 142 3.27 -13.24 -5.53
CA ILE A 142 3.70 -11.95 -6.08
C ILE A 142 4.94 -12.12 -6.95
N SER A 143 5.02 -11.32 -8.01
CA SER A 143 6.04 -11.41 -9.05
C SER A 143 6.53 -10.05 -9.58
N LEU A 144 5.72 -9.00 -9.44
CA LEU A 144 6.03 -7.69 -9.99
C LEU A 144 7.04 -6.95 -9.11
N LYS A 145 8.03 -6.35 -9.78
CA LYS A 145 9.06 -5.52 -9.15
C LYS A 145 9.06 -4.15 -9.82
N PRO A 146 9.03 -3.05 -9.05
CA PRO A 146 9.20 -1.74 -9.64
C PRO A 146 10.63 -1.62 -10.20
N ALA A 147 10.80 -0.76 -11.20
CA ALA A 147 12.08 -0.46 -11.83
C ALA A 147 12.30 1.06 -11.86
N VAL A 148 13.55 1.49 -11.75
CA VAL A 148 13.90 2.91 -11.87
C VAL A 148 13.81 3.34 -13.34
N THR A 149 12.76 4.09 -13.69
CA THR A 149 12.57 4.70 -15.02
C THR A 149 12.59 6.22 -14.93
N SER A 150 12.81 6.91 -16.04
CA SER A 150 12.76 8.38 -16.08
C SER A 150 11.38 8.90 -15.69
N GLU A 151 10.33 8.22 -16.15
CA GLU A 151 8.93 8.52 -15.88
C GLU A 151 8.63 8.37 -14.37
N LEU A 152 9.09 7.29 -13.74
CA LEU A 152 8.97 7.09 -12.31
C LEU A 152 9.68 8.21 -11.53
N LEU A 153 10.92 8.54 -11.91
CA LEU A 153 11.69 9.58 -11.23
C LEU A 153 11.02 10.95 -11.30
N VAL A 154 10.42 11.30 -12.44
CA VAL A 154 9.64 12.53 -12.58
C VAL A 154 8.46 12.52 -11.62
N GLN A 155 7.62 11.48 -11.67
CA GLN A 155 6.44 11.38 -10.80
C GLN A 155 6.79 11.39 -9.31
N CYS A 156 7.88 10.72 -8.91
CA CYS A 156 8.39 10.73 -7.55
C CYS A 156 8.88 12.13 -7.11
N SER A 157 9.55 12.86 -8.00
CA SER A 157 10.03 14.22 -7.69
C SER A 157 8.90 15.23 -7.54
N THR A 158 7.77 14.99 -8.21
CA THR A 158 6.55 15.81 -8.16
C THR A 158 5.43 15.16 -7.35
N PHE A 159 5.73 14.17 -6.51
CA PHE A 159 4.71 13.52 -5.70
C PHE A 159 4.11 14.52 -4.70
N SER A 160 2.80 14.65 -4.74
CA SER A 160 2.08 15.84 -4.25
C SER A 160 2.05 15.98 -2.74
N GLN A 161 2.20 14.87 -2.01
CA GLN A 161 2.34 14.89 -0.56
C GLN A 161 3.76 15.28 -0.13
N TYR A 162 4.77 14.77 -0.83
CA TYR A 162 6.19 15.07 -0.63
C TYR A 162 7.02 14.55 -1.81
N SER A 163 8.14 15.22 -2.13
CA SER A 163 9.08 14.68 -3.12
C SER A 163 9.84 13.46 -2.59
N ILE A 164 10.11 12.49 -3.47
CA ILE A 164 11.00 11.35 -3.19
C ILE A 164 12.29 11.52 -3.98
N GLU A 165 13.40 11.58 -3.27
CA GLU A 165 14.72 11.78 -3.86
C GLU A 165 15.11 10.59 -4.73
N LYS A 166 15.76 10.85 -5.87
CA LYS A 166 16.17 9.83 -6.85
C LYS A 166 16.94 8.67 -6.22
N GLU A 167 17.83 8.96 -5.28
CA GLU A 167 18.58 7.92 -4.57
C GLU A 167 17.68 7.01 -3.75
N ASP A 168 16.68 7.57 -3.07
CA ASP A 168 15.75 6.80 -2.24
C ASP A 168 14.75 6.02 -3.09
N VAL A 169 14.37 6.52 -4.28
CA VAL A 169 13.64 5.72 -5.28
C VAL A 169 14.44 4.48 -5.64
N GLY A 170 15.73 4.62 -5.93
CA GLY A 170 16.62 3.48 -6.22
C GLY A 170 16.67 2.47 -5.07
N ARG A 171 16.86 2.95 -3.83
CA ARG A 171 16.92 2.08 -2.64
C ARG A 171 15.59 1.38 -2.36
N ALA A 172 14.47 2.08 -2.56
CA ALA A 172 13.13 1.50 -2.40
C ALA A 172 12.84 0.43 -3.46
N VAL A 173 13.23 0.67 -4.72
CA VAL A 173 13.14 -0.33 -5.80
C VAL A 173 13.96 -1.58 -5.48
N GLU A 174 15.19 -1.41 -4.99
CA GLU A 174 16.02 -2.55 -4.57
C GLU A 174 15.42 -3.31 -3.39
N ALA A 175 14.89 -2.60 -2.38
CA ALA A 175 14.23 -3.22 -1.24
C ALA A 175 12.99 -4.02 -1.67
N ALA A 176 12.14 -3.43 -2.52
CA ALA A 176 10.96 -4.09 -3.07
C ALA A 176 11.34 -5.35 -3.86
N SER A 177 12.36 -5.24 -4.72
CA SER A 177 12.86 -6.38 -5.49
C SER A 177 13.34 -7.53 -4.61
N ARG A 178 14.12 -7.24 -3.56
CA ARG A 178 14.58 -8.25 -2.59
C ARG A 178 13.43 -8.90 -1.83
N ILE A 179 12.41 -8.13 -1.48
CA ILE A 179 11.22 -8.63 -0.78
C ILE A 179 10.43 -9.60 -1.67
N VAL A 180 10.21 -9.24 -2.93
CA VAL A 180 9.55 -10.11 -3.92
C VAL A 180 10.38 -11.38 -4.16
N ASP A 181 11.70 -11.27 -4.34
CA ASP A 181 12.58 -12.44 -4.50
C ASP A 181 12.54 -13.37 -3.29
N ALA A 182 12.62 -12.81 -2.08
CA ALA A 182 12.52 -13.58 -0.84
C ALA A 182 11.14 -14.24 -0.69
N ASN A 183 10.07 -13.61 -1.17
CA ASN A 183 8.75 -14.20 -1.18
C ASN A 183 8.65 -15.37 -2.15
N ILE A 184 9.21 -15.26 -3.36
CA ILE A 184 9.24 -16.34 -4.35
C ILE A 184 10.03 -17.53 -3.81
N GLU A 185 11.21 -17.30 -3.24
CA GLU A 185 12.04 -18.36 -2.66
C GLU A 185 11.39 -19.00 -1.42
N GLY A 186 10.76 -18.19 -0.58
CA GLY A 186 10.13 -18.59 0.68
C GLY A 186 8.62 -18.81 0.60
N HIS A 187 8.06 -18.99 -0.60
CA HIS A 187 6.61 -19.01 -0.79
C HIS A 187 5.94 -20.12 0.00
N ILE A 188 4.86 -19.78 0.69
CA ILE A 188 4.08 -20.71 1.51
C ILE A 188 2.84 -21.13 0.73
N GLY A 189 2.90 -22.34 0.16
CA GLY A 189 1.80 -22.92 -0.64
C GLY A 189 0.71 -23.63 0.17
N TRP A 190 0.64 -23.40 1.48
CA TRP A 190 -0.37 -23.99 2.38
C TRP A 190 -0.98 -22.92 3.28
N GLU A 191 -2.18 -23.17 3.82
CA GLU A 191 -2.79 -22.25 4.78
C GLU A 191 -2.02 -22.28 6.11
N PRO A 192 -1.44 -21.14 6.55
CA PRO A 192 -0.63 -21.12 7.76
C PRO A 192 -1.49 -20.99 9.02
N GLY A 193 -0.96 -21.47 10.15
CA GLY A 193 -1.52 -21.22 11.47
C GLY A 193 -1.10 -19.83 11.97
N TYR A 194 -2.06 -18.92 12.07
CA TYR A 194 -1.86 -17.57 12.62
C TYR A 194 -1.94 -17.56 14.15
N ASP A 195 -1.23 -16.63 14.78
CA ASP A 195 -1.19 -16.48 16.24
C ASP A 195 -2.41 -15.70 16.75
N MET A 196 -2.76 -14.59 16.10
CA MET A 196 -3.84 -13.69 16.54
C MET A 196 -5.02 -13.66 15.58
N LEU A 197 -4.76 -13.47 14.29
CA LEU A 197 -5.77 -13.33 13.24
C LEU A 197 -6.17 -14.71 12.70
N THR A 198 -7.08 -14.76 11.72
CA THR A 198 -7.57 -16.03 11.15
C THR A 198 -7.45 -16.05 9.62
N PRO A 199 -7.45 -17.22 8.97
CA PRO A 199 -7.48 -17.27 7.51
C PRO A 199 -8.69 -16.53 6.92
N ALA A 200 -9.85 -16.67 7.56
CA ALA A 200 -11.08 -15.97 7.16
C ALA A 200 -10.94 -14.44 7.26
N PHE A 201 -10.26 -13.93 8.29
CA PHE A 201 -9.95 -12.50 8.39
C PHE A 201 -9.17 -12.02 7.17
N PHE A 202 -8.09 -12.72 6.82
CA PHE A 202 -7.23 -12.29 5.71
C PHE A 202 -7.93 -12.37 4.36
N LEU A 203 -8.64 -13.46 4.07
CA LEU A 203 -9.36 -13.63 2.82
C LEU A 203 -10.42 -12.55 2.63
N GLN A 204 -11.28 -12.34 3.64
CA GLN A 204 -12.35 -11.34 3.57
C GLN A 204 -11.79 -9.93 3.43
N THR A 205 -10.75 -9.61 4.20
CA THR A 205 -10.14 -8.27 4.15
C THR A 205 -9.43 -8.04 2.82
N PHE A 206 -8.76 -9.04 2.27
CA PHE A 206 -8.09 -8.95 0.98
C PHE A 206 -9.09 -8.68 -0.16
N ASP A 207 -10.21 -9.42 -0.17
CA ASP A 207 -11.29 -9.23 -1.14
C ASP A 207 -11.95 -7.85 -1.01
N GLU A 208 -12.17 -7.38 0.22
CA GLU A 208 -12.73 -6.06 0.47
C GLU A 208 -11.82 -4.93 -0.03
N VAL A 209 -10.52 -5.00 0.29
CA VAL A 209 -9.53 -4.02 -0.19
C VAL A 209 -9.53 -3.97 -1.71
N ASN A 210 -9.47 -5.13 -2.37
CA ASN A 210 -9.50 -5.21 -3.83
C ASN A 210 -10.78 -4.60 -4.42
N ALA A 211 -11.94 -4.96 -3.88
CA ALA A 211 -13.22 -4.42 -4.34
C ALA A 211 -13.29 -2.90 -4.17
N LEU A 212 -12.78 -2.39 -3.04
CA LEU A 212 -12.78 -0.96 -2.74
C LEU A 212 -11.83 -0.19 -3.67
N VAL A 213 -10.59 -0.65 -3.81
CA VAL A 213 -9.60 -0.05 -4.73
C VAL A 213 -10.15 0.02 -6.15
N LEU A 214 -10.70 -1.08 -6.66
CA LEU A 214 -11.31 -1.11 -8.00
C LEU A 214 -12.48 -0.14 -8.12
N SER A 215 -13.35 -0.07 -7.12
CA SER A 215 -14.47 0.88 -7.13
C SER A 215 -13.99 2.32 -7.28
N TYR A 216 -12.96 2.72 -6.54
CA TYR A 216 -12.41 4.08 -6.64
C TYR A 216 -11.71 4.32 -7.98
N LEU A 217 -10.87 3.39 -8.44
CA LEU A 217 -10.16 3.54 -9.71
C LEU A 217 -11.11 3.56 -10.92
N MET A 218 -12.17 2.76 -10.91
CA MET A 218 -13.21 2.79 -11.94
C MET A 218 -13.96 4.12 -11.95
N LYS A 219 -14.39 4.60 -10.77
CA LYS A 219 -15.05 5.91 -10.66
C LYS A 219 -14.11 7.02 -11.13
N TYR A 220 -12.83 6.95 -10.80
CA TYR A 220 -11.83 7.90 -11.28
C TYR A 220 -11.71 7.88 -12.81
N ALA A 221 -11.53 6.69 -13.40
CA ALA A 221 -11.42 6.51 -14.85
C ALA A 221 -12.66 7.02 -15.61
N ASN A 222 -13.84 6.91 -15.00
CA ASN A 222 -15.11 7.40 -15.55
C ASN A 222 -15.37 8.89 -15.26
N GLY A 223 -14.51 9.57 -14.49
CA GLY A 223 -14.71 10.96 -14.09
C GLY A 223 -15.75 11.18 -12.99
N GLU A 224 -16.18 10.13 -12.29
CA GLU A 224 -17.20 10.13 -11.23
C GLU A 224 -16.62 10.49 -9.85
N MET A 225 -15.29 10.43 -9.67
CA MET A 225 -14.60 10.80 -8.42
C MET A 225 -14.35 12.31 -8.27
N LEU A 226 -14.81 13.11 -9.24
CA LEU A 226 -14.44 14.51 -9.43
C LEU A 226 -15.62 15.48 -9.18
N THR A 227 -16.74 14.95 -8.68
CA THR A 227 -17.96 15.67 -8.29
C THR A 227 -18.30 15.38 -6.84
#